data_AF-A0A1F9QFX2-F1
#
_entry.id   AF-A0A1F9QFX2-F1
#
_cell.length_a   1.000
_cell.length_b   1.000
_cell.length_c   1.000
_cell.angle_alpha   90.00
_cell.angle_beta   90.00
_cell.angle_gamma   90.00
#
_symmetry.space_group_name_H-M   'P 1'
#
loop_
_entity.id
_entity.type
_entity.pdbx_description
1 polymer ?
#
loop_
_entity_poly.entity_id
_entity_poly.type
_entity_poly.pdbx_seq_one_letter_code
_entity_poly.pdbx_strand_id
1 'polypeptide(L)'
;MMNMHTLLRTLGLTAVCLLALLAGQAVAAQPLGTALWTATDRTPLRAGHSGEAAVLKDLPRGMPVRLIRGEGAWLLVREPGGVQGWAYQGHLEALPPAPAEIDLFAPLPGSLVLAESADTSRSSRSVRPVRSQDTEALWAVLELPLSRQDLEQFLREGGIGEYARVSPQTSGGPLKLPVLKAVTTPGGEAERLLGLNLAVAVVRRVAKPAFGTQLQRYVNLVGLSVARFAPGNALAYRFVVLDSPNPQSFSLPGGFIMLTTGLLQALDNEAQLALVLAHESAQASLGHVWAGARRTQFFRSGGAMTDQGVQSPLFAQMLGEVLEMVLRQGLGQYPEGQRQEGQRQEGQRQEFQADTAAVQMAYRAGYDPLQLAAAIRNVERAADKSEAGTGAKWNDLRQPVARRLKHIQALLLQLPMQDGLALGTERFRANR
;
A
#
# COMPACT_ATOMS: atom_id res chain seq x y z
N MET A 1 -69.65 -37.51 -15.95
CA MET A 1 -69.15 -36.44 -15.07
C MET A 1 -68.43 -37.10 -13.90
N MET A 2 -67.10 -37.09 -13.92
CA MET A 2 -66.26 -37.44 -12.76
C MET A 2 -64.91 -36.73 -12.90
N ASN A 3 -64.41 -36.22 -11.78
CA ASN A 3 -63.61 -34.99 -11.63
C ASN A 3 -62.17 -35.00 -12.20
N MET A 4 -61.75 -33.79 -12.63
CA MET A 4 -60.41 -33.38 -13.09
C MET A 4 -59.32 -33.39 -11.99
N HIS A 5 -59.56 -34.07 -10.86
CA HIS A 5 -58.63 -34.19 -9.74
C HIS A 5 -57.92 -35.55 -9.65
N THR A 6 -58.27 -36.51 -10.50
CA THR A 6 -57.71 -37.89 -10.45
C THR A 6 -56.69 -38.18 -11.55
N LEU A 7 -56.38 -37.22 -12.44
CA LEU A 7 -55.27 -37.35 -13.41
C LEU A 7 -53.94 -36.77 -12.90
N LEU A 8 -53.92 -36.20 -11.69
CA LEU A 8 -52.76 -35.49 -11.12
C LEU A 8 -52.06 -36.26 -9.99
N ARG A 9 -52.33 -37.56 -9.80
CA ARG A 9 -51.75 -38.35 -8.69
C ARG A 9 -51.04 -39.66 -9.06
N THR A 10 -50.88 -39.98 -10.34
CA THR A 10 -50.20 -41.21 -10.79
C THR A 10 -49.11 -40.99 -11.85
N LEU A 11 -48.49 -39.81 -11.83
CA LEU A 11 -47.18 -39.59 -12.43
C LEU A 11 -46.22 -39.07 -11.35
N GLY A 12 -46.07 -39.90 -10.32
CA GLY A 12 -44.95 -39.81 -9.40
C GLY A 12 -43.72 -40.46 -10.02
N LEU A 13 -42.56 -39.87 -9.71
CA LEU A 13 -41.21 -40.42 -9.88
C LEU A 13 -40.66 -40.51 -11.31
N THR A 14 -40.38 -39.37 -11.94
CA THR A 14 -39.21 -39.19 -12.85
C THR A 14 -38.96 -37.70 -13.15
N ALA A 15 -39.13 -36.81 -12.16
CA ALA A 15 -39.01 -35.36 -12.38
C ALA A 15 -38.27 -34.60 -11.25
N VAL A 16 -37.25 -35.22 -10.62
CA VAL A 16 -36.41 -34.52 -9.60
C VAL A 16 -34.90 -34.69 -9.84
N CYS A 17 -34.43 -35.24 -10.96
CA CYS A 17 -32.99 -35.45 -11.21
C CYS A 17 -32.38 -34.69 -12.38
N LEU A 18 -32.98 -33.61 -12.88
CA LEU A 18 -32.40 -32.93 -14.06
C LEU A 18 -32.55 -31.40 -14.06
N LEU A 19 -32.26 -30.74 -12.93
CA LEU A 19 -32.27 -29.27 -12.88
C LEU A 19 -31.26 -28.60 -11.93
N ALA A 20 -30.11 -29.23 -11.67
CA ALA A 20 -29.06 -28.58 -10.85
C ALA A 20 -27.62 -29.03 -11.18
N LEU A 21 -27.27 -29.23 -12.46
CA LEU A 21 -25.91 -29.59 -12.86
C LEU A 21 -25.49 -28.96 -14.19
N LEU A 22 -25.65 -27.65 -14.33
CA LEU A 22 -24.94 -26.84 -15.35
C LEU A 22 -24.71 -25.40 -14.84
N ALA A 23 -24.32 -25.24 -13.56
CA ALA A 23 -23.74 -24.00 -13.04
C ALA A 23 -22.22 -24.18 -13.00
N GLY A 24 -21.58 -24.02 -14.15
CA GLY A 24 -20.15 -24.28 -14.29
C GLY A 24 -19.63 -24.07 -15.69
N GLN A 25 -20.17 -23.10 -16.43
CA GLN A 25 -19.42 -22.57 -17.56
C GLN A 25 -18.52 -21.45 -17.04
N ALA A 26 -17.24 -21.83 -16.90
CA ALA A 26 -16.13 -20.93 -16.76
C ALA A 26 -16.27 -19.79 -17.78
N VAL A 27 -16.34 -18.55 -17.29
CA VAL A 27 -16.10 -17.37 -18.11
C VAL A 27 -14.62 -17.39 -18.47
N ALA A 28 -14.34 -18.00 -19.63
CA ALA A 28 -13.09 -17.97 -20.36
C ALA A 28 -12.70 -16.52 -20.70
N ALA A 29 -11.40 -16.32 -20.97
CA ALA A 29 -10.75 -15.14 -21.58
C ALA A 29 -11.63 -13.90 -21.77
N GLN A 30 -11.28 -12.78 -21.13
CA GLN A 30 -12.03 -11.52 -21.33
C GLN A 30 -12.23 -11.26 -22.83
N PRO A 31 -13.46 -11.08 -23.30
CA PRO A 31 -13.73 -11.00 -24.73
C PRO A 31 -12.97 -9.82 -25.32
N LEU A 32 -12.40 -10.01 -26.50
CA LEU A 32 -11.89 -8.93 -27.34
C LEU A 32 -12.95 -7.81 -27.38
N GLY A 33 -12.55 -6.58 -27.06
CA GLY A 33 -13.49 -5.48 -26.88
C GLY A 33 -13.85 -5.12 -25.44
N THR A 34 -13.31 -5.83 -24.44
CA THR A 34 -13.51 -5.45 -23.03
C THR A 34 -12.88 -4.09 -22.73
N ALA A 35 -13.60 -3.25 -21.98
CA ALA A 35 -13.10 -1.99 -21.47
C ALA A 35 -12.17 -2.26 -20.27
N LEU A 36 -10.96 -1.70 -20.33
CA LEU A 36 -10.03 -1.57 -19.24
C LEU A 36 -9.87 -0.08 -18.90
N TRP A 37 -9.27 0.24 -17.77
CA TRP A 37 -9.02 1.61 -17.35
C TRP A 37 -7.56 1.82 -16.99
N THR A 38 -7.02 2.99 -17.31
CA THR A 38 -5.68 3.39 -16.91
C THR A 38 -5.61 3.64 -15.41
N ALA A 39 -4.66 3.00 -14.72
CA ALA A 39 -4.58 3.00 -13.27
C ALA A 39 -3.57 4.01 -12.69
N THR A 40 -2.63 4.45 -13.52
CA THR A 40 -1.54 5.35 -13.12
C THR A 40 -1.78 6.74 -13.68
N ASP A 41 -1.26 7.79 -13.02
CA ASP A 41 -1.43 9.19 -13.45
C ASP A 41 -0.98 9.44 -14.89
N ARG A 42 0.02 8.68 -15.34
CA ARG A 42 0.47 8.63 -16.73
C ARG A 42 0.67 7.18 -17.14
N THR A 43 -0.15 6.69 -18.06
CA THR A 43 0.01 5.38 -18.70
C THR A 43 0.55 5.58 -20.12
N PRO A 44 1.82 5.24 -20.39
CA PRO A 44 2.38 5.35 -21.73
C PRO A 44 1.77 4.29 -22.67
N LEU A 45 1.22 4.75 -23.79
CA LEU A 45 0.97 3.91 -24.97
C LEU A 45 2.22 3.91 -25.85
N ARG A 46 2.75 2.73 -26.13
CA ARG A 46 4.00 2.56 -26.88
C ARG A 46 3.79 1.93 -28.25
N ALA A 47 4.72 2.20 -29.16
CA ALA A 47 4.71 1.65 -30.51
C ALA A 47 4.97 0.12 -30.54
N GLY A 48 5.59 -0.43 -29.51
CA GLY A 48 5.88 -1.86 -29.37
C GLY A 48 5.75 -2.35 -27.92
N HIS A 49 5.76 -3.67 -27.73
CA HIS A 49 5.60 -4.35 -26.44
C HIS A 49 6.93 -4.36 -25.63
N SER A 50 7.53 -3.18 -25.44
CA SER A 50 8.78 -3.00 -24.70
C SER A 50 8.83 -1.61 -24.06
N GLY A 51 9.39 -1.49 -22.85
CA GLY A 51 9.62 -0.20 -22.19
C GLY A 51 10.61 0.70 -22.94
N GLU A 52 11.39 0.15 -23.86
CA GLU A 52 12.31 0.89 -24.73
C GLU A 52 11.62 1.45 -26.00
N ALA A 53 10.41 0.99 -26.33
CA ALA A 53 9.68 1.47 -27.49
C ALA A 53 9.21 2.92 -27.30
N ALA A 54 9.17 3.68 -28.40
CA ALA A 54 8.72 5.07 -28.41
C ALA A 54 7.31 5.22 -27.84
N VAL A 55 7.12 6.23 -26.99
CA VAL A 55 5.81 6.60 -26.45
C VAL A 55 5.04 7.35 -27.53
N LEU A 56 3.89 6.80 -27.92
CA LEU A 56 2.95 7.39 -28.86
C LEU A 56 2.06 8.44 -28.19
N LYS A 57 1.60 8.13 -26.97
CA LYS A 57 0.68 8.98 -26.20
C LYS A 57 0.70 8.59 -24.74
N ASP A 58 0.70 9.56 -23.84
CA ASP A 58 0.42 9.32 -22.43
C ASP A 58 -1.06 9.48 -22.14
N LEU A 59 -1.65 8.47 -21.50
CA LEU A 59 -3.04 8.51 -21.08
C LEU A 59 -3.14 8.91 -19.60
N PRO A 60 -4.06 9.81 -19.23
CA PRO A 60 -4.33 10.12 -17.83
C PRO A 60 -5.00 8.93 -17.13
N ARG A 61 -4.93 8.87 -15.79
CA ARG A 61 -5.64 7.89 -14.96
C ARG A 61 -7.15 7.94 -15.17
N GLY A 62 -7.81 6.79 -15.11
CA GLY A 62 -9.26 6.64 -15.29
C GLY A 62 -9.73 6.68 -16.74
N MET A 63 -8.83 6.83 -17.71
CA MET A 63 -9.16 6.79 -19.13
C MET A 63 -9.55 5.36 -19.54
N PRO A 64 -10.75 5.17 -20.14
CA PRO A 64 -11.15 3.86 -20.64
C PRO A 64 -10.38 3.52 -21.92
N VAL A 65 -9.88 2.29 -22.01
CA VAL A 65 -9.22 1.75 -23.20
C VAL A 65 -9.83 0.40 -23.56
N ARG A 66 -9.89 0.08 -24.84
CA ARG A 66 -10.43 -1.19 -25.33
C ARG A 66 -9.30 -2.18 -25.57
N LEU A 67 -9.35 -3.34 -24.94
CA LEU A 67 -8.39 -4.42 -25.17
C LEU A 67 -8.56 -5.02 -26.58
N ILE A 68 -7.47 -5.04 -27.35
CA ILE A 68 -7.40 -5.63 -28.70
C ILE A 68 -6.65 -6.95 -28.69
N ARG A 69 -5.53 -7.05 -27.96
CA ARG A 69 -4.70 -8.26 -27.89
C ARG A 69 -3.78 -8.20 -26.68
N GLY A 70 -3.37 -9.34 -26.14
CA GLY A 70 -2.32 -9.43 -25.12
C GLY A 70 -1.14 -10.29 -25.58
N GLU A 71 0.07 -9.86 -25.23
CA GLU A 71 1.31 -10.60 -25.41
C GLU A 71 2.15 -10.49 -24.14
N GLY A 72 2.11 -11.54 -23.31
CA GLY A 72 2.78 -11.53 -22.03
C GLY A 72 2.23 -10.44 -21.10
N ALA A 73 3.12 -9.60 -20.56
CA ALA A 73 2.75 -8.47 -19.70
C ALA A 73 2.28 -7.22 -20.49
N TRP A 74 2.23 -7.28 -21.81
CA TRP A 74 1.87 -6.16 -22.67
C TRP A 74 0.50 -6.36 -23.31
N LEU A 75 -0.32 -5.32 -23.26
CA LEU A 75 -1.67 -5.32 -23.81
C LEU A 75 -1.75 -4.27 -24.92
N LEU A 76 -2.09 -4.72 -26.13
CA LEU A 76 -2.45 -3.82 -27.23
C LEU A 76 -3.86 -3.28 -26.97
N VAL A 77 -3.97 -1.97 -26.83
CA VAL A 77 -5.22 -1.29 -26.50
C VAL A 77 -5.53 -0.16 -27.47
N ARG A 78 -6.82 0.21 -27.57
CA ARG A 78 -7.31 1.38 -28.31
C ARG A 78 -7.95 2.38 -27.35
N GLU A 79 -7.50 3.62 -27.38
CA GLU A 79 -8.12 4.72 -26.62
C GLU A 79 -9.29 5.36 -27.41
N PRO A 80 -10.20 6.13 -26.76
CA PRO A 80 -11.42 6.65 -27.38
C PRO A 80 -11.19 7.51 -28.63
N GLY A 81 -10.09 8.26 -28.70
CA GLY A 81 -9.64 9.04 -29.85
C GLY A 81 -9.04 8.22 -31.00
N GLY A 82 -9.00 6.89 -30.89
CA GLY A 82 -8.63 5.98 -31.97
C GLY A 82 -7.15 5.58 -32.02
N VAL A 83 -6.28 6.22 -31.22
CA VAL A 83 -4.87 5.82 -31.12
C VAL A 83 -4.76 4.40 -30.56
N GLN A 84 -3.94 3.58 -31.21
CA GLN A 84 -3.63 2.22 -30.77
C GLN A 84 -2.18 2.14 -30.35
N GLY A 85 -1.92 1.42 -29.26
CA GLY A 85 -0.57 1.21 -28.75
C GLY A 85 -0.53 0.14 -27.68
N TRP A 86 0.68 -0.29 -27.36
CA TRP A 86 0.96 -1.26 -26.31
C TRP A 86 1.05 -0.56 -24.95
N ALA A 87 0.32 -1.07 -23.98
CA ALA A 87 0.37 -0.64 -22.60
C ALA A 87 0.82 -1.81 -21.72
N TYR A 88 1.69 -1.54 -20.76
CA TYR A 88 2.05 -2.52 -19.75
C TYR A 88 0.85 -2.81 -18.84
N GLN A 89 0.57 -4.10 -18.61
CA GLN A 89 -0.61 -4.56 -17.86
C GLN A 89 -0.71 -3.95 -16.46
N GLY A 90 0.42 -3.66 -15.80
CA GLY A 90 0.44 -3.07 -14.47
C GLY A 90 -0.21 -1.70 -14.43
N HIS A 91 -0.20 -0.98 -15.55
CA HIS A 91 -0.81 0.34 -15.70
C HIS A 91 -2.32 0.28 -16.01
N LEU A 92 -2.91 -0.91 -16.10
CA LEU A 92 -4.32 -1.10 -16.45
C LEU A 92 -5.09 -1.84 -15.34
N GLU A 93 -6.40 -1.68 -15.33
CA GLU A 93 -7.31 -2.39 -14.44
C GLU A 93 -8.68 -2.67 -15.07
N ALA A 94 -9.38 -3.64 -14.48
CA ALA A 94 -10.67 -4.12 -14.96
C ALA A 94 -11.87 -3.34 -14.40
N LEU A 95 -11.65 -2.38 -13.51
CA LEU A 95 -12.67 -1.46 -13.00
C LEU A 95 -12.11 -0.04 -13.07
N PRO A 96 -12.94 0.99 -13.18
CA PRO A 96 -12.46 2.36 -13.15
C PRO A 96 -11.80 2.68 -11.80
N PRO A 97 -10.57 3.22 -11.79
CA PRO A 97 -9.92 3.63 -10.56
C PRO A 97 -10.61 4.86 -9.99
N ALA A 98 -10.52 5.03 -8.68
CA ALA A 98 -10.75 6.35 -8.09
C ALA A 98 -9.78 7.36 -8.74
N PRO A 99 -10.24 8.59 -9.02
CA PRO A 99 -9.36 9.65 -9.52
C PRO A 99 -8.24 9.91 -8.51
N ALA A 100 -7.02 10.13 -9.02
CA ALA A 100 -5.94 10.60 -8.17
C ALA A 100 -6.19 12.08 -7.85
N GLU A 101 -6.55 12.37 -6.60
CA GLU A 101 -6.73 13.77 -6.15
C GLU A 101 -5.41 14.45 -5.77
N ILE A 102 -4.33 13.67 -5.62
CA ILE A 102 -3.04 14.14 -5.12
C ILE A 102 -1.90 13.63 -6.03
N ASP A 103 -1.03 14.55 -6.45
CA ASP A 103 0.22 14.20 -7.12
C ASP A 103 1.21 13.57 -6.14
N LEU A 104 1.73 12.39 -6.46
CA LEU A 104 2.72 11.66 -5.65
C LEU A 104 3.95 12.52 -5.31
N PHE A 105 4.28 13.46 -6.19
CA PHE A 105 5.43 14.36 -6.07
C PHE A 105 5.06 15.78 -5.62
N ALA A 106 3.79 16.05 -5.27
CA ALA A 106 3.37 17.37 -4.77
C ALA A 106 4.16 17.74 -3.50
N PRO A 107 4.56 19.01 -3.30
CA PRO A 107 5.25 19.45 -2.09
C PRO A 107 4.35 19.33 -0.85
N LEU A 108 4.97 19.31 0.34
CA LEU A 108 4.22 19.38 1.59
C LEU A 108 3.53 20.75 1.74
N PRO A 109 2.35 20.81 2.39
CA PRO A 109 1.71 22.07 2.71
C PRO A 109 2.63 22.94 3.59
N GLY A 110 2.69 24.24 3.27
CA GLY A 110 3.67 25.17 3.87
C GLY A 110 3.40 25.57 5.33
N SER A 111 2.20 25.30 5.86
CA SER A 111 1.85 25.60 7.25
C SER A 111 2.00 24.37 8.13
N LEU A 112 3.06 24.34 8.92
CA LEU A 112 3.29 23.31 9.93
C LEU A 112 2.70 23.78 11.25
N VAL A 113 1.60 23.18 11.67
CA VAL A 113 1.15 23.39 13.04
C VAL A 113 1.84 22.37 13.92
N LEU A 114 2.82 22.84 14.69
CA LEU A 114 3.44 22.06 15.75
C LEU A 114 2.62 22.31 17.01
N ALA A 115 1.77 21.36 17.35
CA ALA A 115 1.15 21.33 18.67
C ALA A 115 2.25 21.04 19.69
N GLU A 116 2.85 22.11 20.20
CA GLU A 116 3.51 22.07 21.48
C GLU A 116 2.50 21.52 22.49
N SER A 117 2.99 20.69 23.39
CA SER A 117 2.31 20.32 24.62
C SER A 117 1.33 21.40 25.08
N ALA A 118 0.15 21.01 25.51
CA ALA A 118 -0.69 21.83 26.37
C ALA A 118 0.00 22.03 27.73
N ASP A 119 1.21 22.58 27.71
CA ASP A 119 1.94 23.02 28.87
C ASP A 119 1.40 24.41 29.16
N THR A 120 0.63 24.49 30.24
CA THR A 120 -0.08 25.67 30.70
C THR A 120 0.91 26.73 31.18
N SER A 121 1.70 27.33 30.29
CA SER A 121 2.46 28.56 30.58
C SER A 121 3.33 29.01 29.40
N ARG A 122 2.75 29.42 28.27
CA ARG A 122 3.32 30.56 27.53
C ARG A 122 2.34 31.18 26.53
N SER A 123 2.03 32.43 26.86
CA SER A 123 1.24 33.37 26.08
C SER A 123 2.04 33.88 24.88
N SER A 124 1.36 33.87 23.73
CA SER A 124 1.42 34.87 22.67
C SER A 124 2.56 34.85 21.64
N ARG A 125 2.09 35.02 20.40
CA ARG A 125 2.72 35.55 19.19
C ARG A 125 3.37 34.55 18.23
N SER A 126 2.72 34.45 17.07
CA SER A 126 3.21 33.92 15.80
C SER A 126 3.78 32.51 15.88
N VAL A 127 2.91 31.52 15.63
CA VAL A 127 3.33 30.14 15.31
C VAL A 127 4.01 30.16 13.95
N ARG A 128 5.27 30.60 13.91
CA ARG A 128 6.18 30.12 12.87
C ARG A 128 6.40 28.64 13.18
N PRO A 129 6.43 27.76 12.16
CA PRO A 129 6.95 26.41 12.34
C PRO A 129 8.29 26.44 13.06
N VAL A 130 8.36 25.88 14.26
CA VAL A 130 9.64 25.66 14.93
C VAL A 130 10.32 24.49 14.22
N ARG A 131 11.04 24.78 13.13
CA ARG A 131 12.13 23.91 12.66
C ARG A 131 13.22 23.97 13.74
N SER A 132 13.10 23.10 14.75
CA SER A 132 14.13 22.92 15.76
C SER A 132 15.28 22.11 15.15
N GLN A 133 16.48 22.23 15.71
CA GLN A 133 17.62 21.39 15.33
C GLN A 133 17.27 19.89 15.36
N ASP A 134 16.38 19.48 16.28
CA ASP A 134 15.92 18.09 16.39
C ASP A 134 15.00 17.60 15.26
N THR A 135 14.39 18.50 14.48
CA THR A 135 13.48 18.15 13.37
C THR A 135 14.06 18.51 12.00
N GLU A 136 15.20 19.19 11.96
CA GLU A 136 15.87 19.60 10.71
C GLU A 136 16.17 18.39 9.80
N ALA A 137 16.66 17.30 10.38
CA ALA A 137 16.90 16.06 9.64
C ALA A 137 15.62 15.48 9.02
N LEU A 138 14.47 15.60 9.71
CA LEU A 138 13.19 15.15 9.17
C LEU A 138 12.78 16.01 7.98
N TRP A 139 12.93 17.33 8.07
CA TRP A 139 12.63 18.24 6.96
C TRP A 139 13.52 17.97 5.75
N ALA A 140 14.82 17.76 5.95
CA ALA A 140 15.74 17.42 4.87
C ALA A 140 15.32 16.14 4.12
N VAL A 141 14.78 15.15 4.85
CA VAL A 141 14.24 13.91 4.26
C VAL A 141 12.93 14.16 3.53
N LEU A 142 11.99 14.89 4.14
CA LEU A 142 10.66 15.13 3.60
C LEU A 142 10.66 16.09 2.39
N GLU A 143 11.63 16.99 2.33
CA GLU A 143 11.85 17.97 1.27
C GLU A 143 12.83 17.46 0.20
N LEU A 144 13.30 16.21 0.31
CA LEU A 144 14.23 15.64 -0.65
C LEU A 144 13.61 15.67 -2.06
N PRO A 145 14.22 16.40 -3.01
CA PRO A 145 13.63 16.57 -4.33
C PRO A 145 13.66 15.26 -5.11
N LEU A 146 12.48 14.84 -5.56
CA LEU A 146 12.26 13.70 -6.43
C LEU A 146 11.31 14.10 -7.54
N SER A 147 11.64 13.66 -8.75
CA SER A 147 10.85 13.90 -9.95
C SER A 147 10.32 12.60 -10.53
N ARG A 148 9.36 12.73 -11.44
CA ARG A 148 8.88 11.60 -12.24
C ARG A 148 10.00 10.99 -13.09
N GLN A 149 10.91 11.81 -13.60
CA GLN A 149 12.07 11.36 -14.37
C GLN A 149 13.01 10.50 -13.52
N ASP A 150 13.21 10.87 -12.25
CA ASP A 150 14.00 10.04 -11.32
C ASP A 150 13.39 8.65 -11.13
N LEU A 151 12.06 8.59 -10.98
CA LEU A 151 11.34 7.33 -10.87
C LEU A 151 11.42 6.51 -12.16
N GLU A 152 11.23 7.13 -13.32
CA GLU A 152 11.35 6.47 -14.63
C GLU A 152 12.75 5.90 -14.86
N GLN A 153 13.80 6.67 -14.53
CA GLN A 153 15.18 6.22 -14.61
C GLN A 153 15.44 5.04 -13.65
N PHE A 154 14.97 5.14 -12.41
CA PHE A 154 15.08 4.07 -11.41
C PHE A 154 14.44 2.75 -11.90
N LEU A 155 13.22 2.83 -12.44
CA LEU A 155 12.52 1.66 -12.97
C LEU A 155 13.28 1.03 -14.15
N ARG A 156 13.81 1.86 -15.05
CA ARG A 156 14.58 1.43 -16.23
C ARG A 156 15.89 0.76 -15.85
N GLU A 157 16.70 1.41 -15.03
CA GLU A 157 17.97 0.87 -14.54
C GLU A 157 17.76 -0.44 -13.77
N GLY A 158 16.65 -0.52 -13.04
CA GLY A 158 16.29 -1.71 -12.31
C GLY A 158 15.62 -2.83 -13.08
N GLY A 159 15.29 -2.61 -14.35
CA GLY A 159 14.53 -3.57 -15.14
C GLY A 159 13.19 -3.92 -14.47
N ILE A 160 12.52 -2.93 -13.89
CA ILE A 160 11.29 -3.11 -13.12
C ILE A 160 10.08 -2.86 -14.03
N GLY A 161 9.08 -3.74 -13.94
CA GLY A 161 7.81 -3.60 -14.66
C GLY A 161 7.99 -3.62 -16.17
N GLU A 162 7.59 -2.54 -16.84
CA GLU A 162 7.67 -2.44 -18.31
C GLU A 162 9.11 -2.45 -18.86
N TYR A 163 10.12 -2.24 -18.01
CA TYR A 163 11.54 -2.28 -18.38
C TYR A 163 12.22 -3.63 -18.11
N ALA A 164 11.45 -4.66 -17.71
CA ALA A 164 12.00 -5.99 -17.47
C ALA A 164 12.72 -6.53 -18.72
N ARG A 165 13.97 -6.99 -18.53
CA ARG A 165 14.84 -7.48 -19.62
C ARG A 165 14.55 -8.92 -20.03
N VAL A 166 13.74 -9.64 -19.27
CA VAL A 166 13.33 -11.01 -19.58
C VAL A 166 12.04 -10.96 -20.41
N SER A 167 12.06 -11.64 -21.55
CA SER A 167 10.88 -11.76 -22.41
C SER A 167 9.76 -12.47 -21.66
N PRO A 168 8.51 -11.98 -21.71
CA PRO A 168 7.41 -12.66 -21.02
C PRO A 168 7.15 -14.00 -21.72
N GLN A 169 7.70 -15.08 -21.19
CA GLN A 169 7.37 -16.43 -21.61
C GLN A 169 6.10 -16.85 -20.86
N THR A 170 5.12 -17.27 -21.67
CA THR A 170 3.81 -17.88 -21.34
C THR A 170 2.75 -17.02 -20.65
N SER A 171 1.82 -16.56 -21.49
CA SER A 171 0.36 -16.60 -21.32
C SER A 171 -0.17 -16.96 -19.93
N GLY A 172 -0.42 -15.94 -19.13
CA GLY A 172 -1.32 -15.97 -17.99
C GLY A 172 -2.66 -15.34 -18.34
N GLY A 173 -3.77 -15.94 -17.90
CA GLY A 173 -5.08 -15.30 -17.98
C GLY A 173 -5.12 -13.97 -17.21
N PRO A 174 -6.18 -13.15 -17.38
CA PRO A 174 -6.31 -11.89 -16.69
C PRO A 174 -6.24 -12.09 -15.17
N LEU A 175 -5.43 -11.25 -14.54
CA LEU A 175 -5.23 -11.17 -13.10
C LEU A 175 -6.57 -10.96 -12.39
N LYS A 176 -7.14 -12.01 -11.79
CA LYS A 176 -8.35 -11.92 -10.97
C LYS A 176 -7.97 -11.62 -9.53
N LEU A 177 -7.93 -10.32 -9.23
CA LEU A 177 -7.61 -9.85 -7.90
C LEU A 177 -8.87 -9.37 -7.17
N PRO A 178 -8.97 -9.60 -5.86
CA PRO A 178 -10.03 -9.02 -5.06
C PRO A 178 -9.95 -7.48 -5.12
N VAL A 179 -11.11 -6.86 -5.34
CA VAL A 179 -11.26 -5.41 -5.32
C VAL A 179 -11.25 -4.93 -3.88
N LEU A 180 -10.26 -4.12 -3.53
CA LEU A 180 -10.13 -3.54 -2.20
C LEU A 180 -10.83 -2.17 -2.17
N LYS A 181 -11.60 -1.93 -1.11
CA LYS A 181 -12.27 -0.65 -0.86
C LYS A 181 -11.69 -0.03 0.39
N ALA A 182 -11.36 1.26 0.32
CA ALA A 182 -10.92 2.00 1.49
C ALA A 182 -12.03 2.05 2.55
N VAL A 183 -11.65 1.89 3.81
CA VAL A 183 -12.57 1.92 4.96
C VAL A 183 -13.08 3.35 5.23
N THR A 184 -12.28 4.35 4.85
CA THR A 184 -12.61 5.78 4.90
C THR A 184 -12.02 6.48 3.67
N THR A 185 -12.52 7.66 3.31
CA THR A 185 -11.89 8.50 2.28
C THR A 185 -10.52 8.98 2.79
N PRO A 186 -9.40 8.49 2.24
CA PRO A 186 -8.06 8.92 2.64
C PRO A 186 -7.65 10.17 1.85
N GLY A 187 -6.69 10.93 2.39
CA GLY A 187 -5.99 12.00 1.67
C GLY A 187 -6.45 13.43 1.99
N GLY A 188 -7.29 13.63 3.00
CA GLY A 188 -7.69 14.95 3.44
C GLY A 188 -6.59 15.74 4.17
N GLU A 189 -6.69 17.07 4.19
CA GLU A 189 -5.72 17.94 4.87
C GLU A 189 -5.58 17.62 6.37
N ALA A 190 -6.71 17.36 7.04
CA ALA A 190 -6.72 16.94 8.44
C ALA A 190 -5.88 15.69 8.69
N GLU A 191 -5.96 14.70 7.79
CA GLU A 191 -5.21 13.46 7.89
C GLU A 191 -3.70 13.71 7.69
N ARG A 192 -3.34 14.53 6.70
CA ARG A 192 -1.95 14.93 6.43
C ARG A 192 -1.32 15.67 7.62
N LEU A 193 -2.05 16.62 8.22
CA LEU A 193 -1.59 17.36 9.39
C LEU A 193 -1.38 16.45 10.61
N LEU A 194 -2.24 15.45 10.80
CA LEU A 194 -2.04 14.45 11.86
C LEU A 194 -0.77 13.65 11.62
N GLY A 195 -0.60 13.12 10.40
CA GLY A 195 0.57 12.35 10.01
C GLY A 195 1.87 13.09 10.25
N LEU A 196 1.90 14.38 9.88
CA LEU A 196 3.08 15.22 10.04
C LEU A 196 3.42 15.51 11.51
N ASN A 197 2.41 15.78 12.33
CA ASN A 197 2.61 15.94 13.78
C ASN A 197 3.12 14.64 14.43
N LEU A 198 2.59 13.48 14.02
CA LEU A 198 3.07 12.18 14.47
C LEU A 198 4.49 11.91 14.00
N ALA A 199 4.84 12.25 12.76
CA ALA A 199 6.19 12.09 12.23
C ALA A 199 7.23 12.86 13.06
N VAL A 200 6.91 14.10 13.44
CA VAL A 200 7.73 14.90 14.37
C VAL A 200 7.82 14.23 15.74
N ALA A 201 6.72 13.69 16.27
CA ALA A 201 6.71 12.99 17.54
C ALA A 201 7.58 11.73 17.51
N VAL A 202 7.56 10.96 16.43
CA VAL A 202 8.43 9.80 16.21
C VAL A 202 9.90 10.23 16.23
N VAL A 203 10.27 11.24 15.45
CA VAL A 203 11.68 11.68 15.36
C VAL A 203 12.22 12.16 16.70
N ARG A 204 11.37 12.80 17.52
CA ARG A 204 11.75 13.28 18.85
C ARG A 204 11.79 12.20 19.93
N ARG A 205 10.93 11.18 19.85
CA ARG A 205 10.73 10.18 20.93
C ARG A 205 11.28 8.79 20.64
N VAL A 206 11.42 8.43 19.37
CA VAL A 206 11.71 7.06 18.93
C VAL A 206 13.10 6.99 18.32
N ALA A 207 13.32 7.64 17.17
CA ALA A 207 14.58 7.56 16.45
C ALA A 207 14.70 8.72 15.46
N LYS A 208 15.92 9.25 15.30
CA LYS A 208 16.21 10.27 14.29
C LYS A 208 16.19 9.65 12.88
N PRO A 209 15.97 10.43 11.81
CA PRO A 209 16.19 9.92 10.47
C PRO A 209 17.61 9.41 10.28
N ALA A 210 17.76 8.30 9.57
CA ALA A 210 19.05 7.70 9.26
C ALA A 210 19.89 8.66 8.40
N PHE A 211 21.20 8.61 8.60
CA PHE A 211 22.14 9.44 7.85
C PHE A 211 22.19 9.04 6.38
N GLY A 212 22.32 10.04 5.49
CA GLY A 212 22.62 9.83 4.07
C GLY A 212 21.42 10.03 3.14
N THR A 213 21.55 11.01 2.25
CA THR A 213 20.55 11.31 1.22
C THR A 213 20.41 10.18 0.20
N GLN A 214 21.45 9.35 -0.01
CA GLN A 214 21.42 8.23 -0.96
C GLN A 214 20.45 7.12 -0.53
N LEU A 215 20.59 6.59 0.70
CA LEU A 215 19.69 5.58 1.23
C LEU A 215 18.25 6.09 1.24
N GLN A 216 18.05 7.32 1.71
CA GLN A 216 16.73 7.94 1.74
C GLN A 216 16.12 8.10 0.34
N ARG A 217 16.91 8.52 -0.65
CA ARG A 217 16.49 8.62 -2.05
C ARG A 217 16.12 7.24 -2.60
N TYR A 218 16.95 6.23 -2.35
CA TYR A 218 16.72 4.85 -2.77
C TYR A 218 15.40 4.32 -2.22
N VAL A 219 15.17 4.42 -0.92
CA VAL A 219 13.94 3.96 -0.26
C VAL A 219 12.72 4.72 -0.79
N ASN A 220 12.82 6.03 -1.00
CA ASN A 220 11.74 6.80 -1.60
C ASN A 220 11.39 6.29 -3.02
N LEU A 221 12.39 5.99 -3.86
CA LEU A 221 12.16 5.48 -5.22
C LEU A 221 11.51 4.08 -5.21
N VAL A 222 11.98 3.18 -4.33
CA VAL A 222 11.34 1.86 -4.13
C VAL A 222 9.89 2.04 -3.66
N GLY A 223 9.66 2.87 -2.65
CA GLY A 223 8.33 3.12 -2.11
C GLY A 223 7.37 3.73 -3.14
N LEU A 224 7.79 4.77 -3.86
CA LEU A 224 6.98 5.41 -4.91
C LEU A 224 6.67 4.46 -6.08
N SER A 225 7.58 3.54 -6.40
CA SER A 225 7.39 2.57 -7.48
C SER A 225 6.20 1.63 -7.25
N VAL A 226 5.92 1.27 -5.99
CA VAL A 226 4.77 0.43 -5.59
C VAL A 226 3.56 1.27 -5.18
N ALA A 227 3.75 2.40 -4.51
CA ALA A 227 2.68 3.20 -3.95
C ALA A 227 1.78 3.87 -5.02
N ARG A 228 2.31 4.06 -6.24
CA ARG A 228 1.50 4.50 -7.40
C ARG A 228 0.38 3.53 -7.80
N PHE A 229 0.44 2.27 -7.34
CA PHE A 229 -0.60 1.25 -7.55
C PHE A 229 -1.48 1.05 -6.32
N ALA A 230 -1.33 1.87 -5.27
CA ALA A 230 -2.12 1.74 -4.06
C ALA A 230 -3.62 1.85 -4.36
N PRO A 231 -4.46 1.02 -3.70
CA PRO A 231 -5.90 1.11 -3.85
C PRO A 231 -6.44 2.39 -3.19
N GLY A 232 -7.55 2.92 -3.72
CA GLY A 232 -8.21 4.11 -3.18
C GLY A 232 -7.63 5.43 -3.70
N ASN A 233 -7.76 6.48 -2.90
CA ASN A 233 -7.28 7.82 -3.25
C ASN A 233 -5.75 7.86 -3.19
N ALA A 234 -5.14 8.56 -4.15
CA ALA A 234 -3.71 8.82 -4.13
C ALA A 234 -3.34 9.63 -2.87
N LEU A 235 -2.29 9.20 -2.18
CA LEU A 235 -1.67 9.94 -1.07
C LEU A 235 -0.32 10.50 -1.55
N ALA A 236 0.09 11.64 -1.00
CA ALA A 236 1.44 12.15 -1.20
C ALA A 236 2.41 11.34 -0.32
N TYR A 237 2.79 10.15 -0.79
CA TYR A 237 3.60 9.24 -0.01
C TYR A 237 4.98 9.83 0.33
N ARG A 238 5.40 9.63 1.58
CA ARG A 238 6.72 10.03 2.10
C ARG A 238 7.30 8.89 2.87
N PHE A 239 8.50 8.46 2.50
CA PHE A 239 9.20 7.40 3.19
C PHE A 239 10.28 8.03 4.05
N VAL A 240 10.44 7.57 5.30
CA VAL A 240 11.48 8.06 6.21
C VAL A 240 12.21 6.85 6.78
N VAL A 241 13.51 6.79 6.54
CA VAL A 241 14.36 5.79 7.20
C VAL A 241 14.78 6.34 8.56
N LEU A 242 14.59 5.57 9.61
CA LEU A 242 14.91 5.90 10.99
C LEU A 242 16.17 5.14 11.42
N ASP A 243 17.08 5.82 12.11
CA ASP A 243 18.28 5.22 12.70
C ASP A 243 17.91 4.44 13.95
N SER A 244 17.60 3.16 13.76
CA SER A 244 17.22 2.25 14.84
C SER A 244 17.53 0.81 14.45
N PRO A 245 18.19 0.03 15.32
CA PRO A 245 18.50 -1.38 15.04
C PRO A 245 17.28 -2.29 15.16
N ASN A 246 16.16 -1.81 15.72
CA ASN A 246 14.95 -2.62 15.87
C ASN A 246 14.26 -2.78 14.51
N PRO A 247 14.01 -4.00 14.01
CA PRO A 247 13.50 -4.24 12.66
C PRO A 247 11.99 -3.96 12.54
N GLN A 248 11.64 -2.69 12.32
CA GLN A 248 10.27 -2.21 12.28
C GLN A 248 9.96 -1.35 11.06
N SER A 249 8.70 -1.40 10.62
CA SER A 249 8.04 -0.44 9.73
C SER A 249 6.66 -0.10 10.26
N PHE A 250 6.14 1.06 9.88
CA PHE A 250 4.76 1.44 10.14
C PHE A 250 4.34 2.61 9.24
N SER A 251 3.03 2.74 9.05
CA SER A 251 2.40 3.88 8.40
C SER A 251 1.77 4.85 9.39
N LEU A 252 1.84 6.13 9.09
CA LEU A 252 1.11 7.20 9.76
C LEU A 252 0.03 7.74 8.80
N PRO A 253 -1.02 8.39 9.33
CA PRO A 253 -2.06 9.01 8.52
C PRO A 253 -1.47 9.94 7.44
N GLY A 254 -2.13 10.04 6.28
CA GLY A 254 -1.75 11.01 5.25
C GLY A 254 -0.56 10.60 4.37
N GLY A 255 -0.12 9.34 4.45
CA GLY A 255 0.87 8.76 3.54
C GLY A 255 2.32 8.85 4.00
N PHE A 256 2.59 9.06 5.30
CA PHE A 256 3.95 8.94 5.82
C PHE A 256 4.22 7.49 6.21
N ILE A 257 5.27 6.89 5.66
CA ILE A 257 5.72 5.53 5.95
C ILE A 257 7.10 5.64 6.56
N MET A 258 7.27 4.99 7.70
CA MET A 258 8.54 4.98 8.43
C MET A 258 9.05 3.55 8.53
N LEU A 259 10.36 3.41 8.41
CA LEU A 259 11.06 2.14 8.47
C LEU A 259 12.41 2.36 9.13
N THR A 260 12.98 1.31 9.67
CA THR A 260 14.22 1.37 10.46
C THR A 260 15.41 0.81 9.70
N THR A 261 16.63 1.21 10.05
CA THR A 261 17.86 0.59 9.56
C THR A 261 17.92 -0.90 9.90
N GLY A 262 17.43 -1.30 11.08
CA GLY A 262 17.28 -2.70 11.46
C GLY A 262 16.37 -3.51 10.53
N LEU A 263 15.30 -2.89 10.01
CA LEU A 263 14.42 -3.55 9.04
C LEU A 263 15.18 -3.80 7.73
N LEU A 264 15.90 -2.79 7.22
CA LEU A 264 16.70 -2.92 6.00
C LEU A 264 17.76 -4.02 6.11
N GLN A 265 18.37 -4.18 7.30
CA GLN A 265 19.32 -5.25 7.57
C GLN A 265 18.67 -6.64 7.61
N ALA A 266 17.38 -6.74 7.96
CA ALA A 266 16.66 -8.00 8.01
C ALA A 266 16.27 -8.54 6.63
N LEU A 267 16.08 -7.67 5.63
CA LEU A 267 15.62 -8.07 4.30
C LEU A 267 16.80 -8.54 3.42
N ASP A 268 16.52 -9.39 2.41
CA ASP A 268 17.54 -9.96 1.54
C ASP A 268 17.67 -9.26 0.17
N ASN A 269 16.60 -8.62 -0.29
CA ASN A 269 16.51 -8.03 -1.63
C ASN A 269 15.49 -6.89 -1.71
N GLU A 270 15.48 -6.16 -2.82
CA GLU A 270 14.62 -5.00 -3.03
C GLU A 270 13.14 -5.37 -3.12
N ALA A 271 12.79 -6.51 -3.70
CA ALA A 271 11.40 -6.95 -3.77
C ALA A 271 10.79 -7.16 -2.38
N GLN A 272 11.57 -7.66 -1.42
CA GLN A 272 11.15 -7.72 -0.02
C GLN A 272 10.90 -6.32 0.56
N LEU A 273 11.79 -5.35 0.29
CA LEU A 273 11.59 -3.95 0.72
C LEU A 273 10.34 -3.34 0.06
N ALA A 274 10.19 -3.51 -1.25
CA ALA A 274 9.05 -3.03 -2.02
C ALA A 274 7.73 -3.59 -1.48
N LEU A 275 7.69 -4.87 -1.11
CA LEU A 275 6.52 -5.50 -0.51
C LEU A 275 6.18 -4.97 0.88
N VAL A 276 7.18 -4.73 1.73
CA VAL A 276 6.96 -4.11 3.04
C VAL A 276 6.44 -2.68 2.88
N LEU A 277 7.06 -1.87 2.02
CA LEU A 277 6.61 -0.51 1.74
C LEU A 277 5.21 -0.48 1.09
N ALA A 278 4.89 -1.45 0.25
CA ALA A 278 3.56 -1.61 -0.34
C ALA A 278 2.52 -1.96 0.74
N HIS A 279 2.85 -2.84 1.69
CA HIS A 279 1.98 -3.16 2.84
C HIS A 279 1.68 -1.91 3.67
N GLU A 280 2.69 -1.14 4.06
CA GLU A 280 2.49 0.08 4.85
C GLU A 280 1.73 1.16 4.06
N SER A 281 2.01 1.27 2.77
CA SER A 281 1.29 2.20 1.89
C SER A 281 -0.19 1.80 1.76
N ALA A 282 -0.50 0.50 1.71
CA ALA A 282 -1.88 0.01 1.72
C ALA A 282 -2.61 0.25 3.05
N GLN A 283 -1.93 0.11 4.19
CA GLN A 283 -2.50 0.46 5.50
C GLN A 283 -2.95 1.93 5.54
N ALA A 284 -2.13 2.82 4.98
CA ALA A 284 -2.47 4.24 4.83
C ALA A 284 -3.61 4.46 3.82
N SER A 285 -3.51 3.89 2.61
CA SER A 285 -4.46 4.14 1.52
C SER A 285 -5.83 3.51 1.72
N LEU A 286 -5.93 2.44 2.52
CA LEU A 286 -7.20 1.88 2.95
C LEU A 286 -7.80 2.62 4.16
N GLY A 287 -7.05 3.57 4.73
CA GLY A 287 -7.48 4.43 5.83
C GLY A 287 -7.55 3.70 7.18
N HIS A 288 -6.82 2.60 7.37
CA HIS A 288 -6.86 1.83 8.62
C HIS A 288 -6.36 2.66 9.81
N VAL A 289 -5.21 3.31 9.64
CA VAL A 289 -4.61 4.17 10.67
C VAL A 289 -5.49 5.39 10.95
N TRP A 290 -6.02 6.02 9.89
CA TRP A 290 -6.92 7.16 10.00
C TRP A 290 -8.24 6.79 10.69
N ALA A 291 -8.84 5.65 10.35
CA ALA A 291 -10.04 5.14 11.01
C ALA A 291 -9.80 4.88 12.50
N GLY A 292 -8.61 4.41 12.88
CA GLY A 292 -8.17 4.29 14.27
C GLY A 292 -8.09 5.65 14.96
N ALA A 293 -7.40 6.61 14.36
CA ALA A 293 -7.28 7.97 14.88
C ALA A 293 -8.63 8.65 15.11
N ARG A 294 -9.59 8.50 14.18
CA ARG A 294 -10.94 9.08 14.29
C ARG A 294 -11.78 8.54 15.45
N ARG A 295 -11.36 7.43 16.08
CA ARG A 295 -12.04 6.84 17.26
C ARG A 295 -11.49 7.37 18.59
N THR A 296 -10.39 8.13 18.57
CA THR A 296 -9.81 8.77 19.76
C THR A 296 -10.74 9.82 20.35
N GLN A 297 -10.52 10.17 21.62
CA GLN A 297 -11.38 11.11 22.32
C GLN A 297 -11.45 12.48 21.63
N PHE A 298 -10.33 12.96 21.07
CA PHE A 298 -10.25 14.23 20.35
C PHE A 298 -11.32 14.38 19.27
N PHE A 299 -11.39 13.43 18.32
CA PHE A 299 -12.38 13.49 17.25
C PHE A 299 -13.79 13.18 17.74
N ARG A 300 -13.95 12.29 18.73
CA ARG A 300 -15.25 11.95 19.30
C ARG A 300 -15.89 13.11 20.05
N SER A 301 -15.09 14.02 20.61
CA SER A 301 -15.57 15.24 21.27
C SER A 301 -15.76 16.42 20.31
N GLY A 302 -15.71 16.20 18.99
CA GLY A 302 -15.85 17.26 17.98
C GLY A 302 -14.57 18.06 17.73
N GLY A 303 -13.41 17.54 18.12
CA GLY A 303 -12.12 18.13 17.79
C GLY A 303 -11.90 18.23 16.29
N ALA A 304 -11.34 19.34 15.84
CA ALA A 304 -11.05 19.63 14.45
C ALA A 304 -9.58 20.01 14.28
N MET A 305 -9.02 19.75 13.11
CA MET A 305 -7.62 20.09 12.76
C MET A 305 -7.48 21.57 12.40
N THR A 306 -7.88 22.45 13.32
CA THR A 306 -7.70 23.91 13.26
C THR A 306 -6.57 24.31 14.20
N ASP A 307 -6.04 25.53 14.06
CA ASP A 307 -5.00 26.07 14.96
C ASP A 307 -5.37 25.97 16.44
N GLN A 308 -6.66 26.16 16.78
CA GLN A 308 -7.15 26.00 18.15
C GLN A 308 -7.25 24.52 18.56
N GLY A 309 -7.73 23.66 17.66
CA GLY A 309 -7.93 22.25 17.99
C GLY A 309 -6.61 21.51 18.22
N VAL A 310 -5.60 21.77 17.39
CA VAL A 310 -4.28 21.15 17.54
C VAL A 310 -3.52 21.65 18.78
N GLN A 311 -3.81 22.84 19.29
CA GLN A 311 -3.24 23.33 20.56
C GLN A 311 -3.94 22.75 21.81
N SER A 312 -5.00 21.95 21.64
CA SER A 312 -5.77 21.42 22.78
C SER A 312 -5.03 20.28 23.51
N PRO A 313 -5.23 20.14 24.84
CA PRO A 313 -4.71 18.98 25.58
C PRO A 313 -5.17 17.63 25.00
N LEU A 314 -6.41 17.57 24.51
CA LEU A 314 -6.98 16.38 23.88
C LEU A 314 -6.24 16.00 22.60
N PHE A 315 -5.71 16.98 21.86
CA PHE A 315 -4.88 16.70 20.68
C PHE A 315 -3.54 16.08 21.08
N ALA A 316 -2.87 16.63 22.10
CA ALA A 316 -1.62 16.06 22.60
C ALA A 316 -1.80 14.63 23.13
N GLN A 317 -2.91 14.36 23.83
CA GLN A 317 -3.29 13.01 24.26
C GLN A 317 -3.51 12.10 23.06
N MET A 318 -4.27 12.55 22.05
CA MET A 318 -4.49 11.80 20.81
C MET A 318 -3.17 11.45 20.12
N LEU A 319 -2.19 12.36 20.03
CA LEU A 319 -0.88 12.04 19.44
C LEU A 319 -0.20 10.88 20.17
N GLY A 320 -0.28 10.84 21.50
CA GLY A 320 0.23 9.72 22.29
C GLY A 320 -0.51 8.41 22.00
N GLU A 321 -1.85 8.44 22.04
CA GLU A 321 -2.70 7.27 21.78
C GLU A 321 -2.49 6.70 20.37
N VAL A 322 -2.43 7.56 19.35
CA VAL A 322 -2.25 7.14 17.96
C VAL A 322 -0.82 6.64 17.72
N LEU A 323 0.19 7.30 18.28
CA LEU A 323 1.57 6.83 18.18
C LEU A 323 1.71 5.44 18.82
N GLU A 324 1.17 5.25 20.02
CA GLU A 324 1.17 3.95 20.69
C GLU A 324 0.41 2.89 19.88
N MET A 325 -0.74 3.25 19.29
CA MET A 325 -1.50 2.37 18.40
C MET A 325 -0.67 1.95 17.18
N VAL A 326 -0.03 2.88 16.49
CA VAL A 326 0.75 2.63 15.26
C VAL A 326 1.99 1.80 15.57
N LEU A 327 2.77 2.18 16.59
CA LEU A 327 3.95 1.42 16.99
C LEU A 327 3.56 0.00 17.40
N ARG A 328 2.43 -0.16 18.10
CA ARG A 328 1.89 -1.47 18.42
C ARG A 328 1.44 -2.25 17.19
N GLN A 329 0.79 -1.62 16.22
CA GLN A 329 0.42 -2.27 14.95
C GLN A 329 1.65 -2.76 14.19
N GLY A 330 2.68 -1.92 14.03
CA GLY A 330 3.94 -2.29 13.38
C GLY A 330 4.72 -3.39 14.12
N LEU A 331 4.48 -3.52 15.43
CA LEU A 331 5.05 -4.59 16.26
C LEU A 331 4.15 -5.83 16.37
N GLY A 332 2.95 -5.84 15.77
CA GLY A 332 1.95 -6.90 15.96
C GLY A 332 1.33 -6.96 17.36
N GLN A 333 1.59 -5.96 18.20
CA GLN A 333 1.30 -5.92 19.62
C GLN A 333 -0.15 -5.54 19.97
N TYR A 334 -0.99 -6.54 20.22
CA TYR A 334 -2.28 -6.35 20.89
C TYR A 334 -2.31 -7.08 22.24
N PRO A 335 -2.35 -6.37 23.40
CA PRO A 335 -2.44 -7.00 24.71
C PRO A 335 -3.50 -8.10 24.75
N GLU A 336 -3.09 -9.32 25.10
CA GLU A 336 -4.04 -10.37 25.44
C GLU A 336 -4.83 -9.94 26.69
N GLY A 337 -6.15 -9.72 26.52
CA GLY A 337 -7.06 -9.43 27.63
C GLY A 337 -7.73 -8.06 27.63
N GLN A 338 -7.33 -7.09 26.77
CA GLN A 338 -7.85 -5.70 26.86
C GLN A 338 -8.69 -5.23 25.66
N ARG A 339 -8.78 -6.01 24.59
CA ARG A 339 -9.60 -5.66 23.41
C ARG A 339 -10.74 -6.64 23.26
N GLN A 340 -11.95 -6.11 23.11
CA GLN A 340 -13.13 -6.90 22.73
C GLN A 340 -12.81 -7.69 21.46
N GLU A 341 -13.23 -8.96 21.41
CA GLU A 341 -12.99 -9.90 20.30
C GLU A 341 -13.20 -9.27 18.91
N GLY A 342 -14.20 -8.39 18.76
CA GLY A 342 -14.45 -7.65 17.52
C GLY A 342 -13.29 -6.77 17.04
N GLN A 343 -12.52 -6.14 17.94
CA GLN A 343 -11.37 -5.31 17.55
C GLN A 343 -10.18 -6.15 17.05
N ARG A 344 -10.02 -7.37 17.57
CA ARG A 344 -8.98 -8.31 17.12
C ARG A 344 -9.29 -8.81 15.71
N GLN A 345 -10.54 -9.18 15.47
CA GLN A 345 -11.01 -9.61 14.16
C GLN A 345 -10.88 -8.50 13.12
N GLU A 346 -11.18 -7.26 13.50
CA GLU A 346 -11.01 -6.09 12.65
C GLU A 346 -9.53 -5.87 12.28
N GLY A 347 -8.62 -5.87 13.26
CA GLY A 347 -7.18 -5.74 13.00
C GLY A 347 -6.65 -6.85 12.08
N GLN A 348 -7.11 -8.10 12.25
CA GLN A 348 -6.75 -9.20 11.37
C GLN A 348 -7.27 -9.01 9.93
N ARG A 349 -8.50 -8.50 9.77
CA ARG A 349 -9.03 -8.18 8.44
C ARG A 349 -8.21 -7.10 7.75
N GLN A 350 -7.80 -6.08 8.51
CA GLN A 350 -6.96 -4.98 8.01
C GLN A 350 -5.58 -5.49 7.54
N GLU A 351 -4.93 -6.37 8.32
CA GLU A 351 -3.67 -7.02 7.91
C GLU A 351 -3.82 -7.82 6.61
N PHE A 352 -4.90 -8.60 6.47
CA PHE A 352 -5.15 -9.37 5.25
C PHE A 352 -5.45 -8.49 4.05
N GLN A 353 -6.16 -7.37 4.24
CA GLN A 353 -6.39 -6.38 3.18
C GLN A 353 -5.08 -5.72 2.75
N ALA A 354 -4.21 -5.35 3.70
CA ALA A 354 -2.90 -4.80 3.42
C ALA A 354 -1.97 -5.81 2.74
N ASP A 355 -1.95 -7.07 3.16
CA ASP A 355 -1.20 -8.16 2.49
C ASP A 355 -1.68 -8.37 1.05
N THR A 356 -3.01 -8.35 0.87
CA THR A 356 -3.61 -8.44 -0.45
C THR A 356 -3.16 -7.28 -1.32
N ALA A 357 -3.31 -6.04 -0.86
CA ALA A 357 -2.88 -4.85 -1.59
C ALA A 357 -1.38 -4.89 -1.89
N ALA A 358 -0.54 -5.26 -0.92
CA ALA A 358 0.91 -5.31 -1.09
C ALA A 358 1.33 -6.22 -2.23
N VAL A 359 0.76 -7.43 -2.28
CA VAL A 359 0.96 -8.40 -3.36
C VAL A 359 0.53 -7.81 -4.70
N GLN A 360 -0.64 -7.18 -4.77
CA GLN A 360 -1.16 -6.56 -6.00
C GLN A 360 -0.28 -5.40 -6.47
N MET A 361 0.11 -4.51 -5.56
CA MET A 361 0.92 -3.33 -5.83
C MET A 361 2.33 -3.72 -6.31
N ALA A 362 2.99 -4.65 -5.63
CA ALA A 362 4.30 -5.14 -6.01
C ALA A 362 4.28 -5.86 -7.35
N TYR A 363 3.30 -6.74 -7.57
CA TYR A 363 3.12 -7.44 -8.84
C TYR A 363 2.87 -6.46 -10.00
N ARG A 364 1.99 -5.47 -9.81
CA ARG A 364 1.74 -4.41 -10.81
C ARG A 364 2.98 -3.55 -11.05
N ALA A 365 3.76 -3.28 -10.01
CA ALA A 365 5.03 -2.57 -10.15
C ALA A 365 6.08 -3.38 -10.92
N GLY A 366 5.98 -4.72 -10.92
CA GLY A 366 6.92 -5.62 -11.56
C GLY A 366 7.98 -6.19 -10.61
N TYR A 367 7.72 -6.16 -9.29
CA TYR A 367 8.49 -6.90 -8.29
C TYR A 367 7.91 -8.29 -8.08
N ASP A 368 8.76 -9.23 -7.66
CA ASP A 368 8.36 -10.60 -7.34
C ASP A 368 7.52 -10.67 -6.03
N PRO A 369 6.20 -10.93 -6.09
CA PRO A 369 5.36 -10.98 -4.91
C PRO A 369 5.60 -12.22 -4.03
N LEU A 370 6.30 -13.24 -4.55
CA LEU A 370 6.67 -14.44 -3.78
C LEU A 370 7.57 -14.10 -2.58
N GLN A 371 8.24 -12.94 -2.63
CA GLN A 371 9.15 -12.46 -1.61
C GLN A 371 8.46 -12.02 -0.31
N LEU A 372 7.13 -11.79 -0.29
CA LEU A 372 6.44 -11.27 0.89
C LEU A 372 6.52 -12.24 2.08
N ALA A 373 6.32 -13.53 1.81
CA ALA A 373 6.39 -14.56 2.85
C ALA A 373 7.81 -14.67 3.45
N ALA A 374 8.85 -14.47 2.62
CA ALA A 374 10.23 -14.45 3.09
C ALA A 374 10.52 -13.18 3.92
N ALA A 375 10.08 -12.01 3.45
CA ALA A 375 10.21 -10.74 4.17
C ALA A 375 9.61 -10.84 5.58
N ILE A 376 8.37 -11.32 5.71
CA ILE A 376 7.70 -11.47 7.02
C ILE A 376 8.52 -12.36 7.96
N ARG A 377 8.98 -13.53 7.49
CA ARG A 377 9.80 -14.45 8.30
C ARG A 377 11.15 -13.86 8.70
N ASN A 378 11.75 -13.07 7.81
CA ASN A 378 13.04 -12.44 8.08
C ASN A 378 12.92 -11.36 9.15
N VAL A 379 11.89 -10.51 9.05
CA VAL A 379 11.59 -9.49 10.06
C VAL A 379 11.26 -10.15 11.40
N GLU A 380 10.44 -11.21 11.40
CA GLU A 380 10.11 -11.97 12.61
C GLU A 380 11.37 -12.51 13.31
N ARG A 381 12.27 -13.16 12.55
CA ARG A 381 13.53 -13.68 13.07
C ARG A 381 14.47 -12.59 13.56
N ALA A 382 14.49 -11.43 12.90
CA ALA A 382 15.32 -10.30 13.30
C ALA A 382 14.79 -9.70 14.61
N ALA A 383 13.47 -9.61 14.78
CA ALA A 383 12.84 -9.18 16.01
C ALA A 383 13.21 -10.11 17.18
N ASP A 384 13.08 -11.44 17.02
CA ASP A 384 13.46 -12.42 18.05
C ASP A 384 14.89 -12.22 18.58
N LYS A 385 15.83 -11.93 17.67
CA LYS A 385 17.24 -11.71 18.03
C LYS A 385 17.45 -10.41 18.79
N SER A 386 16.74 -9.35 18.43
CA SER A 386 16.81 -8.04 19.12
C SER A 386 16.29 -8.13 20.56
N GLU A 387 15.32 -9.02 20.78
CA GLU A 387 14.64 -9.23 22.06
C GLU A 387 15.47 -10.09 23.03
N ALA A 388 16.23 -11.06 22.51
CA ALA A 388 17.13 -11.91 23.29
C ALA A 388 18.23 -11.13 24.04
N GLY A 389 18.52 -9.88 23.65
CA GLY A 389 19.49 -9.00 24.32
C GLY A 389 18.90 -8.03 25.36
N THR A 390 17.57 -7.86 25.44
CA THR A 390 16.92 -6.77 26.23
C THR A 390 15.99 -7.24 27.34
N GLY A 391 15.79 -8.56 27.50
CA GLY A 391 15.12 -9.15 28.68
C GLY A 391 13.64 -8.80 28.87
N ALA A 392 12.98 -8.19 27.88
CA ALA A 392 11.54 -7.94 27.91
C ALA A 392 10.76 -9.07 27.20
N LYS A 393 9.53 -9.32 27.66
CA LYS A 393 8.64 -10.36 27.17
C LYS A 393 7.94 -9.91 25.89
N TRP A 394 8.52 -10.27 24.75
CA TRP A 394 7.98 -9.94 23.43
C TRP A 394 7.22 -11.09 22.74
N ASN A 395 7.20 -12.28 23.37
CA ASN A 395 6.56 -13.48 22.84
C ASN A 395 5.02 -13.41 22.79
N ASP A 396 4.36 -12.55 23.56
CA ASP A 396 2.90 -12.59 23.74
C ASP A 396 2.11 -11.73 22.75
N LEU A 397 2.78 -11.16 21.73
CA LEU A 397 2.25 -10.01 21.01
C LEU A 397 2.59 -9.99 19.51
N ARG A 398 2.45 -11.14 18.85
CA ARG A 398 2.48 -11.22 17.38
C ARG A 398 1.09 -11.61 16.87
N GLN A 399 0.54 -10.87 15.90
CA GLN A 399 -0.49 -11.45 15.03
C GLN A 399 0.04 -12.81 14.54
N PRO A 400 -0.79 -13.87 14.45
CA PRO A 400 -0.26 -15.18 14.08
C PRO A 400 0.33 -15.10 12.68
N VAL A 401 1.66 -15.04 12.58
CA VAL A 401 2.39 -15.01 11.30
C VAL A 401 1.92 -16.18 10.42
N ALA A 402 1.63 -17.32 11.03
CA ALA A 402 1.00 -18.47 10.38
C ALA A 402 -0.29 -18.15 9.62
N ARG A 403 -1.20 -17.32 10.17
CA ARG A 403 -2.46 -16.95 9.49
C ARG A 403 -2.21 -16.02 8.31
N ARG A 404 -1.33 -15.02 8.45
CA ARG A 404 -0.92 -14.14 7.35
C ARG A 404 -0.23 -14.94 6.24
N LEU A 405 0.71 -15.81 6.59
CA LEU A 405 1.38 -16.68 5.63
C LEU A 405 0.39 -17.59 4.87
N LYS A 406 -0.60 -18.15 5.56
CA LYS A 406 -1.67 -18.95 4.92
C LYS A 406 -2.50 -18.12 3.95
N HIS A 407 -2.87 -16.90 4.33
CA HIS A 407 -3.60 -15.96 3.47
C HIS A 407 -2.78 -15.60 2.22
N ILE A 408 -1.51 -15.23 2.41
CA ILE A 408 -0.58 -14.90 1.33
C ILE A 408 -0.40 -16.08 0.37
N GLN A 409 -0.22 -17.30 0.88
CA GLN A 409 -0.14 -18.50 0.04
C GLN A 409 -1.38 -18.66 -0.83
N ALA A 410 -2.58 -18.46 -0.28
CA ALA A 410 -3.83 -18.54 -1.04
C ALA A 410 -3.96 -17.44 -2.12
N LEU A 411 -3.40 -16.25 -1.88
CA LEU A 411 -3.32 -15.17 -2.87
C LEU A 411 -2.34 -15.48 -4.00
N LEU A 412 -1.14 -15.95 -3.66
CA LEU A 412 -0.08 -16.23 -4.64
C LEU A 412 -0.50 -17.33 -5.63
N LEU A 413 -1.31 -18.30 -5.20
CA LEU A 413 -1.91 -19.32 -6.08
C LEU A 413 -2.87 -18.74 -7.15
N GLN A 414 -3.33 -17.50 -6.98
CA GLN A 414 -4.23 -16.82 -7.93
C GLN A 414 -3.48 -15.92 -8.92
N LEU A 415 -2.19 -15.65 -8.67
CA LEU A 415 -1.38 -14.86 -9.57
C LEU A 415 -0.96 -15.70 -10.77
N PRO A 416 -0.97 -15.13 -11.99
CA PRO A 416 -0.29 -15.77 -13.10
C PRO A 416 1.20 -15.90 -12.73
N MET A 417 1.78 -17.10 -12.82
CA MET A 417 3.22 -17.23 -12.67
C MET A 417 3.90 -16.41 -13.77
N GLN A 418 4.75 -15.47 -13.38
CA GLN A 418 5.52 -14.66 -14.31
C GLN A 418 6.99 -14.79 -13.95
N ASP A 419 7.73 -15.52 -14.79
CA ASP A 419 9.18 -15.48 -14.79
C ASP A 419 9.65 -14.05 -15.14
N GLY A 420 10.72 -13.59 -14.51
CA GLY A 420 11.34 -12.30 -14.83
C GLY A 420 10.88 -11.09 -14.01
N LEU A 421 10.07 -11.27 -12.95
CA LEU A 421 9.78 -10.20 -11.99
C LEU A 421 11.05 -9.81 -11.20
N ALA A 422 11.19 -8.52 -10.89
CA ALA A 422 12.42 -7.98 -10.32
C ALA A 422 12.59 -8.40 -8.85
N LEU A 423 13.80 -8.88 -8.51
CA LEU A 423 14.26 -9.05 -7.12
C LEU A 423 15.09 -7.86 -6.64
N GLY A 424 15.86 -7.23 -7.54
CA GLY A 424 16.71 -6.08 -7.24
C GLY A 424 17.83 -6.33 -6.23
N THR A 425 18.30 -7.58 -6.07
CA THR A 425 19.25 -7.99 -5.02
C THR A 425 20.56 -7.18 -5.01
N GLU A 426 21.21 -6.98 -6.16
CA GLU A 426 22.48 -6.24 -6.24
C GLU A 426 22.30 -4.76 -5.87
N ARG A 427 21.26 -4.11 -6.43
CA ARG A 427 20.93 -2.71 -6.10
C ARG A 427 20.61 -2.57 -4.61
N PHE A 428 19.84 -3.49 -4.04
CA PHE A 428 19.51 -3.49 -2.62
C PHE A 428 20.75 -3.60 -1.74
N ARG A 429 21.66 -4.54 -2.04
CA ARG A 429 22.92 -4.70 -1.29
C ARG A 429 23.81 -3.46 -1.35
N ALA A 430 23.82 -2.76 -2.47
CA ALA A 430 24.61 -1.54 -2.64
C ALA A 430 24.06 -0.32 -1.87
N ASN A 431 22.80 -0.36 -1.42
CA ASN A 431 22.11 0.80 -0.82
C ASN A 431 21.56 0.53 0.60
N ARG A 432 21.88 -0.59 1.24
CA ARG A 432 21.35 -0.96 2.57
C ARG A 432 22.38 -0.83 3.70
#